data_AF-A0A7J7UUX5-F1
#
_entry.id   AF-A0A7J7UUX5-F1
#
_cell.length_a   1.000
_cell.length_b   1.000
_cell.length_c   1.000
_cell.angle_alpha   90.00
_cell.angle_beta   90.00
_cell.angle_gamma   90.00
#
_symmetry.space_group_name_H-M   'P 1'
#
loop_
_entity.id
_entity.type
_entity.pdbx_description
1 polymer ?
#
loop_
_entity_poly.entity_id
_entity_poly.type
_entity_poly.pdbx_seq_one_letter_code
_entity_poly.pdbx_strand_id
1 'polypeptide(L)'
;MVVWSLWLPLLWAAAVPRPMVQVFIAVSQPPKTCQAFLSCWVPNISDITYSWRLEGSIDFGIEPDGLFTDGQVLRVSLGPEDKGMAFSCVVSNPVSWNSTIVTPWESCHHETGKASYKDVFLVVVPVLLLLILAGLSAWYRCPCSGRKKDVCADEDTLQTENPLV
;
A
#
# COMPACT_ATOMS: atom_id res chain seq x y z
N MET A 1 54.01 32.38 0.23
CA MET A 1 53.19 32.49 1.45
C MET A 1 51.73 32.20 1.07
N VAL A 2 51.39 30.93 0.76
CA VAL A 2 50.02 30.52 0.35
C VAL A 2 49.72 29.09 0.85
N VAL A 3 50.24 28.71 2.02
CA VAL A 3 49.97 27.39 2.61
C VAL A 3 48.77 27.42 3.56
N TRP A 4 48.36 28.62 4.00
CA TRP A 4 47.32 28.75 5.03
C TRP A 4 45.90 28.71 4.44
N SER A 5 45.74 28.96 3.13
CA SER A 5 44.43 28.97 2.46
C SER A 5 43.84 27.57 2.18
N LEU A 6 44.63 26.51 2.28
CA LEU A 6 44.19 25.13 2.00
C LEU A 6 43.57 24.42 3.22
N TRP A 7 43.62 25.03 4.42
CA TRP A 7 43.19 24.38 5.67
C TRP A 7 41.84 24.90 6.18
N LEU A 8 41.36 26.05 5.68
CA LEU A 8 40.05 26.60 6.04
C LEU A 8 38.86 25.67 5.72
N PRO A 9 38.82 24.90 4.61
CA PRO A 9 37.68 24.05 4.30
C PRO A 9 37.51 22.84 5.24
N LEU A 10 38.52 22.47 6.02
CA LEU A 10 38.39 21.36 6.99
C LEU A 10 37.89 21.82 8.36
N LEU A 11 37.97 23.12 8.68
CA LEU A 11 37.66 23.63 10.02
C LEU A 11 36.17 23.66 10.37
N TRP A 12 35.27 23.49 9.39
CA TRP A 12 33.81 23.63 9.57
C TRP A 12 33.04 22.32 9.46
N ALA A 13 33.69 21.24 9.00
CA ALA A 13 33.05 19.94 8.84
C ALA A 13 32.86 19.26 10.20
N ALA A 14 31.64 19.34 10.73
CA ALA A 14 31.25 18.67 11.96
C ALA A 14 31.19 17.13 11.79
N ALA A 15 31.18 16.42 12.92
CA ALA A 15 31.01 14.97 12.92
C ALA A 15 29.66 14.57 12.30
N VAL A 16 29.67 13.58 11.41
CA VAL A 16 28.47 13.09 10.71
C VAL A 16 27.60 12.28 11.68
N PRO A 17 26.33 12.68 11.91
CA PRO A 17 25.41 11.94 12.76
C PRO A 17 24.94 10.67 12.05
N ARG A 18 24.28 9.77 12.78
CA ARG A 18 23.78 8.52 12.21
C ARG A 18 22.73 8.84 11.14
N PRO A 19 22.84 8.29 9.92
CA PRO A 19 21.85 8.52 8.88
C PRO A 19 20.53 7.83 9.23
N MET A 20 19.43 8.37 8.72
CA MET A 20 18.12 7.74 8.76
C MET A 20 17.82 7.13 7.41
N VAL A 21 17.14 5.98 7.42
CA VAL A 21 16.74 5.28 6.19
C VAL A 21 15.24 5.05 6.19
N GLN A 22 14.57 5.46 5.11
CA GLN A 22 13.17 5.14 4.82
C GLN A 22 13.12 4.07 3.74
N VAL A 23 12.23 3.10 3.92
CA VAL A 23 11.95 2.04 2.95
C VAL A 23 10.61 2.32 2.29
N PHE A 24 10.61 2.47 0.98
CA PHE A 24 9.41 2.68 0.17
C PHE A 24 9.18 1.47 -0.72
N ILE A 25 7.99 0.87 -0.66
CA ILE A 25 7.61 -0.25 -1.53
C ILE A 25 6.94 0.31 -2.78
N ALA A 26 7.51 0.03 -3.95
CA ALA A 26 6.94 0.49 -5.21
C ALA A 26 5.98 -0.54 -5.81
N VAL A 27 6.39 -1.80 -5.86
CA VAL A 27 5.61 -2.88 -6.48
C VAL A 27 5.91 -4.20 -5.79
N SER A 28 4.87 -4.99 -5.53
CA SER A 28 4.97 -6.41 -5.17
C SER A 28 4.28 -7.22 -6.26
N GLN A 29 5.03 -7.99 -7.06
CA GLN A 29 4.53 -8.71 -8.23
C GLN A 29 4.87 -10.21 -8.20
N PRO A 30 4.01 -11.10 -8.74
CA PRO A 30 4.34 -12.50 -8.97
C PRO A 30 5.54 -12.63 -9.94
N PRO A 31 6.57 -13.47 -9.68
CA PRO A 31 6.68 -14.45 -8.59
C PRO A 31 7.32 -13.82 -7.34
N LYS A 32 6.51 -13.19 -6.47
CA LYS A 32 6.88 -12.61 -5.17
C LYS A 32 8.17 -11.77 -5.18
N THR A 33 8.39 -11.02 -6.26
CA THR A 33 9.46 -10.01 -6.29
C THR A 33 8.90 -8.71 -5.71
N CYS A 34 9.66 -8.14 -4.78
CA CYS A 34 9.35 -6.89 -4.15
C CYS A 34 10.37 -5.85 -4.59
N GLN A 35 9.89 -4.81 -5.26
CA GLN A 35 10.71 -3.66 -5.59
C GLN A 35 10.59 -2.62 -4.48
N ALA A 36 11.73 -2.32 -3.85
CA ALA A 36 11.83 -1.33 -2.79
C ALA A 36 12.84 -0.24 -3.14
N PHE A 37 12.59 0.96 -2.63
CA PHE A 37 13.48 2.11 -2.69
C PHE A 37 13.90 2.47 -1.27
N LEU A 38 15.22 2.45 -1.02
CA LEU A 38 15.81 2.82 0.27
C LEU A 38 16.34 4.24 0.14
N SER A 39 15.72 5.18 0.86
CA SER A 39 16.15 6.58 0.89
C SER A 39 16.97 6.83 2.14
N CYS A 40 18.18 7.35 2.00
CA CYS A 40 19.06 7.67 3.12
C CYS A 40 19.19 9.20 3.26
N TRP A 41 19.05 9.74 4.47
CA TRP A 41 19.30 11.16 4.70
C TRP A 41 19.93 11.42 6.06
N VAL A 42 20.55 12.60 6.15
CA VAL A 42 21.21 13.10 7.36
C VAL A 42 20.65 14.50 7.61
N PRO A 43 20.16 14.79 8.83
CA PRO A 43 19.61 16.11 9.12
C PRO A 43 20.72 17.16 9.21
N ASN A 44 20.48 18.34 8.63
CA ASN A 44 21.21 19.58 8.90
C ASN A 44 22.73 19.55 8.59
N ILE A 45 23.15 18.84 7.53
CA ILE A 45 24.53 18.87 7.03
C ILE A 45 24.53 18.96 5.51
N SER A 46 25.32 19.90 4.98
CA SER A 46 25.68 20.01 3.57
C SER A 46 27.05 19.35 3.32
N ASP A 47 27.32 18.90 2.09
CA ASP A 47 28.57 18.24 1.68
C ASP A 47 28.81 16.84 2.30
N ILE A 48 27.83 15.95 2.12
CA ILE A 48 27.93 14.53 2.47
C ILE A 48 28.01 13.68 1.20
N THR A 49 28.86 12.67 1.24
CA THR A 49 28.88 11.59 0.26
C THR A 49 28.02 10.44 0.74
N TYR A 50 27.11 9.97 -0.11
CA TYR A 50 26.30 8.79 0.13
C TYR A 50 26.91 7.59 -0.59
N SER A 51 26.95 6.46 0.09
CA SER A 51 27.24 5.18 -0.54
C SER A 51 26.42 4.06 0.09
N TRP A 52 26.20 3.02 -0.68
CA TRP A 52 25.50 1.82 -0.23
C TRP A 52 26.40 0.62 -0.36
N ARG A 53 26.27 -0.29 0.60
CA ARG A 53 26.92 -1.61 0.56
C ARG A 53 25.95 -2.67 1.00
N LEU A 54 26.15 -3.88 0.48
CA LEU A 54 25.49 -5.06 0.99
C LEU A 54 26.19 -5.52 2.27
N GLU A 55 25.43 -5.77 3.34
CA GLU A 55 26.00 -6.22 4.60
C GLU A 55 26.58 -7.63 4.44
N GLY A 56 27.83 -7.83 4.86
CA GLY A 56 28.56 -9.10 4.70
C GLY A 56 29.23 -9.30 3.34
N SER A 57 29.11 -8.36 2.39
CA SER A 57 29.93 -8.36 1.17
C SER A 57 31.31 -7.75 1.43
N ILE A 58 32.34 -8.31 0.79
CA ILE A 58 33.71 -7.74 0.77
C ILE A 58 33.79 -6.59 -0.26
N ASP A 59 32.85 -6.51 -1.19
CA ASP A 59 32.79 -5.43 -2.16
C ASP A 59 32.32 -4.13 -1.50
N PHE A 60 33.00 -3.03 -1.83
CA PHE A 60 32.84 -1.75 -1.16
C PHE A 60 31.65 -0.94 -1.66
N GLY A 61 30.94 -1.41 -2.70
CA GLY A 61 29.84 -0.67 -3.29
C GLY A 61 28.80 -1.56 -3.97
N ILE A 62 27.60 -1.00 -4.12
CA ILE A 62 26.57 -1.53 -5.01
C ILE A 62 26.77 -0.89 -6.38
N GLU A 63 26.56 -1.67 -7.45
CA GLU A 63 26.66 -1.22 -8.83
C GLU A 63 25.75 0.01 -9.09
N PRO A 64 26.21 1.01 -9.85
CA PRO A 64 25.50 2.28 -10.03
C PRO A 64 24.10 2.17 -10.66
N ASP A 65 23.79 1.08 -11.34
CA ASP A 65 22.51 0.86 -12.03
C ASP A 65 21.28 0.90 -11.10
N GLY A 66 21.49 0.75 -9.78
CA GLY A 66 20.44 0.87 -8.76
C GLY A 66 20.43 2.20 -8.00
N LEU A 67 21.40 3.09 -8.22
CA LEU A 67 21.60 4.30 -7.45
C LEU A 67 20.94 5.51 -8.09
N PHE A 68 20.26 6.31 -7.28
CA PHE A 68 19.58 7.54 -7.67
C PHE A 68 19.99 8.67 -6.73
N THR A 69 19.90 9.91 -7.22
CA THR A 69 20.16 11.12 -6.43
C THR A 69 21.57 11.07 -5.78
N ASP A 70 22.61 10.92 -6.59
CA ASP A 70 24.02 10.84 -6.15
C ASP A 70 24.26 9.77 -5.07
N GLY A 71 23.58 8.63 -5.18
CA GLY A 71 23.69 7.51 -4.24
C GLY A 71 22.82 7.65 -2.99
N GLN A 72 22.05 8.72 -2.85
CA GLN A 72 21.15 8.91 -1.72
C GLN A 72 20.02 7.88 -1.67
N VAL A 73 19.55 7.43 -2.84
CA VAL A 73 18.46 6.46 -2.97
C VAL A 73 18.95 5.20 -3.69
N LEU A 74 18.65 4.04 -3.12
CA LEU A 74 18.97 2.74 -3.70
C LEU A 74 17.68 2.00 -4.08
N ARG A 75 17.58 1.54 -5.32
CA ARG A 75 16.52 0.64 -5.79
C ARG A 75 16.99 -0.81 -5.69
N VAL A 76 16.18 -1.64 -5.05
CA VAL A 76 16.43 -3.08 -4.88
C VAL A 76 15.24 -3.89 -5.35
N SER A 77 15.52 -5.07 -5.90
CA SER A 77 14.52 -6.08 -6.23
C SER A 77 14.79 -7.30 -5.36
N LEU A 78 13.86 -7.63 -4.48
CA LEU A 78 14.01 -8.67 -3.47
C LEU A 78 13.10 -9.84 -3.79
N GLY A 79 13.65 -11.04 -3.89
CA GLY A 79 12.91 -12.29 -3.96
C GLY A 79 12.75 -12.95 -2.58
N PRO A 80 11.97 -14.04 -2.50
CA PRO A 80 11.79 -14.80 -1.26
C PRO A 80 13.08 -15.40 -0.68
N GLU A 81 14.15 -15.51 -1.46
CA GLU A 81 15.46 -15.96 -1.00
C GLU A 81 16.24 -14.83 -0.30
N ASP A 82 15.91 -13.57 -0.58
CA ASP A 82 16.64 -12.39 -0.12
C ASP A 82 16.13 -11.84 1.23
N LYS A 83 15.38 -12.64 2.02
CA LYS A 83 14.71 -12.15 3.25
C LYS A 83 15.67 -11.62 4.30
N GLY A 84 16.86 -12.22 4.38
CA GLY A 84 17.92 -11.84 5.31
C GLY A 84 18.85 -10.77 4.75
N MET A 85 18.60 -10.27 3.54
CA MET A 85 19.50 -9.36 2.87
C MET A 85 19.41 -7.98 3.52
N ALA A 86 20.51 -7.55 4.13
CA ALA A 86 20.62 -6.26 4.80
C ALA A 86 21.52 -5.31 4.01
N PHE A 87 21.14 -4.04 3.99
CA PHE A 87 21.83 -2.98 3.27
C PHE A 87 22.30 -1.94 4.26
N SER A 88 23.52 -1.47 4.09
CA SER A 88 24.10 -0.41 4.90
C SER A 88 24.22 0.86 4.06
N CYS A 89 23.54 1.92 4.47
CA CYS A 89 23.83 3.26 3.99
C CYS A 89 25.02 3.80 4.77
N VAL A 90 26.06 4.21 4.06
CA VAL A 90 27.23 4.88 4.62
C VAL A 90 27.20 6.34 4.18
N VAL A 91 27.35 7.23 5.13
CA VAL A 91 27.44 8.67 4.93
C VAL A 91 28.78 9.16 5.44
N SER A 92 29.48 9.94 4.62
CA SER A 92 30.81 10.42 4.99
C SER A 92 31.03 11.87 4.56
N ASN A 93 31.84 12.56 5.34
CA ASN A 93 32.47 13.81 4.96
C ASN A 93 33.99 13.67 5.14
N PRO A 94 34.81 14.67 4.79
CA PRO A 94 36.27 14.58 4.90
C PRO A 94 36.81 14.28 6.31
N VAL A 95 35.99 14.45 7.36
CA VAL A 95 36.40 14.36 8.77
C VAL A 95 35.91 13.07 9.43
N SER A 96 34.73 12.57 9.07
CA SER A 96 34.06 11.48 9.76
C SER A 96 33.07 10.73 8.86
N TRP A 97 32.69 9.54 9.27
CA TRP A 97 31.69 8.73 8.59
C TRP A 97 30.76 8.05 9.59
N ASN A 98 29.57 7.69 9.13
CA ASN A 98 28.58 6.97 9.92
C ASN A 98 27.72 6.08 9.01
N SER A 99 26.99 5.13 9.60
CA SER A 99 26.17 4.21 8.81
C SER A 99 24.95 3.68 9.56
N THR A 100 23.93 3.31 8.79
CA THR A 100 22.72 2.65 9.29
C THR A 100 22.41 1.46 8.41
N ILE A 101 22.09 0.32 9.05
CA ILE A 101 21.75 -0.93 8.40
C ILE A 101 20.23 -1.09 8.40
N VAL A 102 19.68 -1.55 7.28
CA VAL A 102 18.26 -1.87 7.14
C VAL A 102 18.06 -3.21 6.47
N THR A 103 17.02 -3.92 6.89
CA THR A 103 16.48 -5.08 6.19
C THR A 103 15.16 -4.63 5.55
N PRO A 104 15.06 -4.57 4.21
CA PRO A 104 13.87 -4.07 3.54
C PRO A 104 12.76 -5.12 3.37
N TRP A 105 13.05 -6.41 3.56
CA TRP A 105 12.11 -7.50 3.32
C TRP A 105 10.86 -7.42 4.21
N GLU A 106 10.99 -6.99 5.46
CA GLU A 106 9.89 -6.84 6.41
C GLU A 106 8.84 -5.87 5.88
N SER A 107 9.26 -4.83 5.15
CA SER A 107 8.37 -3.86 4.53
C SER A 107 7.62 -4.46 3.33
N CYS A 108 8.18 -5.47 2.66
CA CYS A 108 7.52 -6.20 1.56
C CYS A 108 6.38 -7.12 2.04
N HIS A 109 6.32 -7.44 3.34
CA HIS A 109 5.23 -8.22 3.96
C HIS A 109 4.13 -7.37 4.58
N HIS A 110 4.34 -6.05 4.69
CA HIS A 110 3.32 -5.14 5.18
C HIS A 110 2.35 -4.74 4.05
N GLU A 111 1.30 -5.55 3.91
CA GLU A 111 0.04 -5.22 3.26
C GLU A 111 0.08 -4.89 1.76
N THR A 112 0.00 -5.94 0.93
CA THR A 112 -1.00 -5.89 -0.13
C THR A 112 -2.34 -5.73 0.58
N GLY A 113 -2.87 -4.50 0.62
CA GLY A 113 -4.19 -4.17 1.13
C GLY A 113 -5.27 -4.96 0.39
N LYS A 114 -5.41 -6.24 0.73
CA LYS A 114 -6.71 -6.90 0.69
C LYS A 114 -7.45 -6.21 1.81
N ALA A 115 -8.36 -5.29 1.46
CA ALA A 115 -9.29 -4.70 2.41
C ALA A 115 -9.65 -5.77 3.42
N SER A 116 -9.31 -5.54 4.69
CA SER A 116 -9.49 -6.53 5.74
C SER A 116 -10.91 -7.05 5.57
N TYR A 117 -11.12 -8.36 5.49
CA TYR A 117 -12.46 -8.92 5.28
C TYR A 117 -13.47 -8.33 6.29
N LYS A 118 -12.97 -7.92 7.46
CA LYS A 118 -13.68 -7.15 8.48
C LYS A 118 -14.21 -5.79 8.00
N ASP A 119 -13.42 -5.01 7.25
CA ASP A 119 -13.82 -3.70 6.70
C ASP A 119 -14.83 -3.87 5.55
N VAL A 120 -14.64 -4.89 4.71
CA VAL A 120 -15.63 -5.23 3.67
C VAL A 120 -16.97 -5.63 4.31
N PHE A 121 -16.95 -6.45 5.37
CA PHE A 121 -18.15 -6.84 6.09
C PHE A 121 -18.83 -5.66 6.80
N LEU A 122 -18.04 -4.75 7.38
CA LEU A 122 -18.53 -3.52 8.02
C LEU A 122 -19.23 -2.58 7.05
N VAL A 123 -18.93 -2.61 5.75
CA VAL A 123 -19.63 -1.79 4.74
C VAL A 123 -20.80 -2.55 4.12
N VAL A 124 -20.60 -3.84 3.77
CA VAL A 124 -21.61 -4.63 3.06
C VAL A 124 -22.82 -4.94 3.94
N VAL A 125 -22.62 -5.26 5.23
CA VAL A 125 -23.72 -5.62 6.12
C VAL A 125 -24.68 -4.45 6.38
N PRO A 126 -24.23 -3.23 6.71
CA PRO A 126 -25.12 -2.09 6.85
C PRO A 126 -25.86 -1.73 5.56
N VAL A 127 -25.18 -1.77 4.41
CA VAL A 127 -25.80 -1.49 3.11
C VAL A 127 -26.91 -2.51 2.80
N LEU A 128 -26.65 -3.80 3.00
CA LEU A 128 -27.65 -4.85 2.77
C LEU A 128 -28.85 -4.71 3.73
N LEU A 129 -28.59 -4.40 4.99
CA LEU A 129 -29.65 -4.18 5.99
C LEU A 129 -30.54 -2.99 5.61
N LEU A 130 -29.95 -1.88 5.15
CA LEU A 130 -30.69 -0.71 4.68
C LEU A 130 -31.57 -1.04 3.46
N LEU A 131 -31.07 -1.84 2.52
CA LEU A 131 -31.84 -2.27 1.34
C LEU A 131 -33.03 -3.15 1.74
N ILE A 132 -32.84 -4.07 2.68
CA ILE A 132 -33.92 -4.93 3.20
C ILE A 132 -34.99 -4.07 3.89
N LEU A 133 -34.57 -3.14 4.76
CA LEU A 133 -35.50 -2.24 5.46
C LEU A 133 -36.27 -1.33 4.48
N ALA A 134 -35.60 -0.81 3.45
CA ALA A 134 -36.24 -0.02 2.42
C ALA A 134 -37.27 -0.84 1.63
N GLY A 135 -36.91 -2.05 1.19
CA GLY A 135 -37.82 -2.95 0.47
C GLY A 135 -39.03 -3.35 1.29
N LEU A 136 -38.82 -3.71 2.56
CA LEU A 136 -39.90 -3.99 3.51
C LEU A 136 -40.78 -2.76 3.70
N SER A 137 -40.21 -1.57 3.90
CA SER A 137 -41.00 -0.35 4.06
C SER A 137 -41.84 0.00 2.82
N ALA A 138 -41.32 -0.25 1.62
CA ALA A 138 -42.07 -0.10 0.37
C ALA A 138 -43.22 -1.11 0.29
N TRP A 139 -42.98 -2.37 0.71
CA TRP A 139 -44.01 -3.40 0.79
C TRP A 139 -45.11 -3.08 1.81
N TYR A 140 -44.72 -2.60 3.00
CA TYR A 140 -45.65 -2.19 4.07
C TYR A 140 -46.38 -0.87 3.78
N ARG A 141 -45.84 0.00 2.91
CA ARG A 141 -46.54 1.19 2.39
C ARG A 141 -47.39 0.90 1.15
N CYS A 142 -47.21 -0.25 0.50
CA CYS A 142 -48.02 -0.71 -0.63
C CYS A 142 -48.92 -1.94 -0.36
N PRO A 143 -49.62 -2.09 0.78
CA PRO A 143 -50.79 -2.95 0.83
C PRO A 143 -52.03 -2.09 0.56
N CYS A 144 -52.75 -2.44 -0.52
CA CYS A 144 -54.06 -1.92 -0.98
C CYS A 144 -54.05 -0.86 -2.10
N SER A 145 -53.78 -1.30 -3.33
CA SER A 145 -54.62 -0.93 -4.49
C SER A 145 -55.37 -2.17 -4.95
N GLY A 146 -56.30 -2.66 -4.13
CA GLY A 146 -57.31 -3.61 -4.57
C GLY A 146 -58.43 -2.86 -5.28
N ARG A 147 -58.72 -3.21 -6.54
CA ARG A 147 -60.03 -2.91 -7.15
C ARG A 147 -60.65 -4.22 -7.62
N LYS A 148 -61.45 -4.83 -6.74
CA LYS A 148 -62.52 -5.75 -7.14
C LYS A 148 -63.62 -4.94 -7.82
N LYS A 149 -64.17 -5.45 -8.92
CA LYS A 149 -65.52 -5.15 -9.39
C LYS A 149 -66.25 -6.48 -9.46
N ASP A 150 -67.01 -6.77 -8.41
CA ASP A 150 -68.04 -7.80 -8.43
C ASP A 150 -69.37 -7.08 -8.72
N VAL A 151 -70.04 -7.42 -9.83
CA VAL A 151 -71.45 -7.17 -10.07
C VAL A 151 -72.05 -8.54 -10.41
N CYS A 152 -72.77 -9.11 -9.45
CA CYS A 152 -73.64 -10.26 -9.68
C CYS A 152 -75.02 -9.73 -10.08
N ALA A 153 -75.54 -10.26 -11.18
CA ALA A 153 -76.98 -10.40 -11.42
C ALA A 153 -77.14 -11.69 -12.24
N ASP A 154 -77.44 -12.78 -11.55
CA ASP A 154 -78.05 -13.96 -12.15
C ASP A 154 -79.10 -14.47 -11.16
N GLU A 155 -80.34 -14.11 -11.43
CA GLU A 155 -81.54 -14.79 -10.98
C GLU A 155 -82.57 -14.52 -12.06
N ASP A 156 -82.81 -15.49 -12.95
CA ASP A 156 -84.15 -16.04 -13.13
C ASP A 156 -84.19 -17.19 -14.15
N THR A 157 -84.75 -18.31 -13.67
CA THR A 157 -85.65 -19.24 -14.37
C THR A 157 -85.15 -20.14 -15.52
N LEU A 158 -84.98 -21.41 -15.15
CA LEU A 158 -85.71 -22.61 -15.63
C LEU A 158 -86.23 -22.64 -17.10
N GLN A 159 -86.00 -23.82 -17.71
CA GLN A 159 -86.56 -24.41 -18.95
C GLN A 159 -85.65 -24.20 -20.17
N THR A 160 -85.28 -25.21 -20.97
CA THR A 160 -86.09 -26.28 -21.58
C THR A 160 -85.11 -27.36 -22.11
N GLU A 161 -85.43 -28.65 -21.88
CA GLU A 161 -85.37 -29.81 -22.81
C GLU A 161 -84.39 -29.73 -24.02
N ASN A 162 -83.61 -30.74 -24.45
CA ASN A 162 -83.77 -32.20 -24.44
C ASN A 162 -82.51 -32.83 -25.16
N PRO A 163 -82.43 -34.13 -25.56
CA PRO A 163 -81.88 -35.25 -24.81
C PRO A 163 -80.66 -35.95 -25.47
N LEU A 164 -80.12 -36.94 -24.76
CA LEU A 164 -79.11 -37.91 -25.18
C LEU A 164 -79.55 -38.79 -26.38
N VAL A 165 -78.61 -39.01 -27.32
CA VAL A 165 -78.10 -40.34 -27.74
C VAL A 165 -76.61 -40.20 -28.03
#